data_AF-A0A7J5LCC1-F1
#
_entry.id   AF-A0A7J5LCC1-F1
#
_cell.length_a   1.000
_cell.length_b   1.000
_cell.length_c   1.000
_cell.angle_alpha   90.00
_cell.angle_beta   90.00
_cell.angle_gamma   90.00
#
_symmetry.space_group_name_H-M   'P 1'
#
loop_
_entity.id
_entity.type
_entity.pdbx_description
1 polymer ?
#
loop_
_entity_poly.entity_id
_entity_poly.type
_entity_poly.pdbx_seq_one_letter_code
_entity_poly.pdbx_strand_id
1 'polypeptide(L)'
;MLYYHQPCFFFLRLLYTFGDYYKERFNKQPEIEQCRNIADIISWNIWQMDALTCLVPHTCHEIIIEHHDIFSTTKTTEQCPGCKKNSLKEHNGIYCLVKDWKTGKITKFVDSL
;
A
#
# COMPACT_ATOMS: atom_id res chain seq x y z
N MET A 1 -15.25 -10.97 6.08
CA MET A 1 -15.08 -11.76 4.84
C MET A 1 -15.38 -10.95 3.54
N LEU A 2 -15.34 -9.61 3.55
CA LEU A 2 -15.68 -8.77 2.39
C LEU A 2 -14.51 -7.97 1.77
N TYR A 3 -13.29 -8.09 2.31
CA TYR A 3 -12.16 -7.23 1.88
C TYR A 3 -11.23 -7.85 0.83
N TYR A 4 -11.26 -9.16 0.61
CA TYR A 4 -10.40 -9.82 -0.38
C TYR A 4 -10.88 -9.69 -1.83
N HIS A 5 -12.14 -9.29 -2.05
CA HIS A 5 -12.72 -9.22 -3.41
C HIS A 5 -12.48 -7.88 -4.12
N GLN A 6 -12.19 -6.82 -3.37
CA GLN A 6 -11.99 -5.45 -3.86
C GLN A 6 -10.68 -5.26 -4.68
N PRO A 7 -9.50 -5.77 -4.27
CA PRO A 7 -8.26 -5.50 -5.00
C PRO A 7 -8.21 -6.16 -6.39
N CYS A 8 -8.72 -7.39 -6.54
CA CYS A 8 -8.78 -8.07 -7.83
C CYS A 8 -9.68 -7.33 -8.84
N PHE A 9 -10.80 -6.77 -8.39
CA PHE A 9 -11.72 -6.04 -9.26
C PHE A 9 -11.13 -4.70 -9.73
N PHE A 10 -10.38 -4.02 -8.86
CA PHE A 10 -9.70 -2.78 -9.21
C PHE A 10 -8.56 -3.01 -10.21
N PHE A 11 -7.81 -4.11 -10.04
CA PHE A 11 -6.78 -4.55 -10.98
C PHE A 11 -7.32 -4.77 -12.39
N LEU A 12 -8.41 -5.52 -12.53
CA LEU A 12 -9.04 -5.80 -13.83
C LEU A 12 -9.48 -4.52 -14.54
N ARG A 13 -10.07 -3.57 -13.79
CA ARG A 13 -10.51 -2.28 -14.35
C ARG A 13 -9.35 -1.48 -14.93
N LEU A 14 -8.24 -1.39 -14.20
CA LEU A 14 -7.06 -0.63 -14.66
C LEU A 14 -6.42 -1.25 -15.90
N LEU A 15 -6.33 -2.57 -15.97
CA LEU A 15 -5.83 -3.25 -17.18
C LEU A 15 -6.74 -3.03 -18.39
N TYR A 16 -8.06 -3.08 -18.21
CA TYR A 16 -9.00 -2.79 -19.28
C TYR A 16 -8.87 -1.34 -19.76
N THR A 17 -8.83 -0.38 -18.84
CA THR A 17 -8.64 1.03 -19.20
C THR A 17 -7.31 1.28 -19.91
N PHE A 18 -6.24 0.59 -19.51
CA PHE A 18 -4.97 0.64 -20.23
C PHE A 18 -5.12 0.14 -21.68
N GLY A 19 -5.79 -1.01 -21.88
CA GLY A 19 -6.03 -1.56 -23.21
C GLY A 19 -6.85 -0.63 -24.10
N ASP A 20 -7.92 -0.05 -23.56
CA ASP A 20 -8.80 0.88 -24.27
C ASP A 20 -8.05 2.16 -24.67
N TYR A 21 -7.29 2.75 -23.75
CA TYR A 21 -6.49 3.95 -24.01
C TYR A 21 -5.38 3.69 -25.04
N TYR A 22 -4.71 2.55 -24.95
CA TYR A 22 -3.67 2.16 -25.91
C TYR A 22 -4.26 2.01 -27.32
N LYS A 23 -5.44 1.40 -27.43
CA LYS A 23 -6.14 1.25 -28.69
C LYS A 23 -6.57 2.60 -29.28
N GLU A 24 -7.11 3.51 -28.48
CA GLU A 24 -7.50 4.85 -28.92
C GLU A 24 -6.29 5.65 -29.45
N ARG A 25 -5.16 5.61 -28.73
CA ARG A 25 -3.97 6.40 -29.06
C ARG A 25 -3.16 5.86 -30.23
N PHE A 26 -3.03 4.53 -30.34
CA PHE A 26 -2.13 3.89 -31.31
C PHE A 26 -2.87 3.09 -32.40
N ASN A 27 -4.22 3.02 -32.35
CA ASN A 27 -5.06 2.22 -33.25
C ASN A 27 -4.64 0.75 -33.37
N LYS A 28 -3.96 0.21 -32.36
CA LYS A 28 -3.45 -1.16 -32.30
C LYS A 28 -3.71 -1.75 -30.92
N GLN A 29 -3.78 -3.07 -30.84
CA GLN A 29 -3.80 -3.74 -29.54
C GLN A 29 -2.40 -3.75 -28.94
N PRO A 30 -2.28 -3.66 -27.61
CA PRO A 30 -1.00 -3.83 -26.92
C PRO A 30 -0.51 -5.27 -27.10
N GLU A 31 0.81 -5.42 -27.20
CA GLU A 31 1.45 -6.72 -27.21
C GLU A 31 1.33 -7.41 -25.84
N ILE A 32 1.29 -8.74 -25.83
CA ILE A 32 1.15 -9.55 -24.61
C ILE A 32 2.27 -9.23 -23.60
N GLU A 33 3.49 -8.97 -24.08
CA GLU A 33 4.62 -8.61 -23.21
C GLU A 33 4.39 -7.26 -22.51
N GLN A 34 3.89 -6.26 -23.23
CA GLN A 34 3.56 -4.95 -22.66
C GLN A 34 2.43 -5.06 -21.62
N CYS A 35 1.40 -5.86 -21.93
CA CYS A 35 0.32 -6.15 -20.98
C CYS A 35 0.84 -6.84 -19.72
N ARG A 36 1.78 -7.78 -19.84
CA ARG A 36 2.39 -8.46 -18.69
C ARG A 36 3.19 -7.49 -17.82
N ASN A 37 4.04 -6.68 -18.44
CA ASN A 37 4.83 -5.68 -17.70
C ASN A 37 3.93 -4.71 -16.93
N ILE A 38 2.84 -4.25 -17.55
CA ILE A 38 1.89 -3.34 -16.91
C ILE A 38 1.06 -4.06 -15.84
N ALA A 39 0.67 -5.31 -16.07
CA ALA A 39 0.02 -6.13 -15.06
C ALA A 39 0.92 -6.27 -13.82
N ASP A 40 2.21 -6.54 -13.98
CA ASP A 40 3.16 -6.63 -12.87
C ASP A 40 3.29 -5.31 -12.11
N ILE A 41 3.34 -4.18 -12.81
CA ILE A 41 3.38 -2.84 -12.21
C ILE A 41 2.10 -2.55 -11.41
N ILE A 42 0.94 -2.80 -12.00
CA ILE A 42 -0.36 -2.56 -11.37
C ILE A 42 -0.54 -3.49 -10.16
N SER A 43 -0.25 -4.78 -10.35
CA SER A 43 -0.31 -5.78 -9.29
C SER A 43 0.55 -5.35 -8.11
N TRP A 44 1.81 -4.93 -8.34
CA TRP A 44 2.74 -4.47 -7.30
C TRP A 44 2.22 -3.27 -6.50
N ASN A 45 1.49 -2.35 -7.12
CA ASN A 45 1.01 -1.17 -6.41
C ASN A 45 -0.31 -1.42 -5.67
N ILE A 46 -1.26 -2.16 -6.27
CA ILE A 46 -2.58 -2.39 -5.66
C ILE A 46 -2.50 -3.24 -4.39
N TRP A 47 -1.62 -4.24 -4.34
CA TRP A 47 -1.56 -5.12 -3.16
C TRP A 47 -1.08 -4.39 -1.88
N GLN A 48 -0.38 -3.26 -2.04
CA GLN A 48 0.15 -2.49 -0.91
C GLN A 48 -0.79 -1.38 -0.44
N MET A 49 -1.73 -0.91 -1.25
CA MET A 49 -2.35 0.40 -1.03
C MET A 49 -3.45 0.42 0.04
N ASP A 50 -3.19 1.17 1.10
CA ASP A 50 -4.13 2.12 1.71
C ASP A 50 -3.66 3.55 1.37
N ALA A 51 -4.41 4.26 0.53
CA ALA A 51 -4.02 5.59 0.02
C ALA A 51 -4.07 6.70 1.08
N LEU A 52 -4.75 6.46 2.22
CA LEU A 52 -4.93 7.47 3.25
C LEU A 52 -3.76 7.49 4.24
N THR A 53 -3.29 6.32 4.62
CA THR A 53 -2.26 6.16 5.66
C THR A 53 -0.86 5.94 5.10
N CYS A 54 -0.72 5.68 3.79
CA CYS A 54 0.54 5.29 3.14
C CYS A 54 1.18 4.03 3.75
N LEU A 55 0.38 3.23 4.48
CA LEU A 55 0.77 1.97 5.07
C LEU A 55 0.07 0.83 4.35
N VAL A 56 0.65 -0.37 4.48
CA VAL A 56 -0.07 -1.59 4.13
C VAL A 56 -1.25 -1.74 5.10
N PRO A 57 -2.48 -2.00 4.61
CA PRO A 57 -3.66 -2.16 5.44
C PRO A 57 -3.43 -3.12 6.61
N HIS A 58 -3.96 -2.79 7.79
CA HIS A 58 -3.93 -3.64 8.99
C HIS A 58 -2.52 -3.93 9.55
N THR A 59 -1.49 -3.21 9.12
CA THR A 59 -0.13 -3.37 9.68
C THR A 59 0.15 -2.47 10.87
N CYS A 60 -0.70 -1.49 11.12
CA CYS A 60 -0.58 -0.58 12.25
C CYS A 60 -1.16 -1.23 13.51
N HIS A 61 -0.43 -1.17 14.62
CA HIS A 61 -0.82 -1.83 15.88
C HIS A 61 -0.83 -0.84 17.04
N GLU A 62 -1.61 -1.14 18.07
CA GLU A 62 -1.56 -0.41 19.32
C GLU A 62 -0.30 -0.79 20.12
N ILE A 63 0.26 0.18 20.85
CA ILE A 63 1.44 -0.02 21.68
C ILE A 63 0.95 -0.43 23.07
N ILE A 64 1.32 -1.64 23.51
CA ILE A 64 1.03 -2.12 24.87
C ILE A 64 2.21 -1.74 25.75
N ILE A 65 1.99 -0.83 26.69
CA ILE A 65 3.00 -0.44 27.67
C ILE A 65 2.68 -1.17 28.97
N GLU A 66 3.60 -2.05 29.39
CA GLU A 66 3.53 -2.73 30.68
C GLU A 66 4.28 -1.89 31.71
N HIS A 67 3.54 -1.34 32.67
CA HIS A 67 4.11 -0.64 33.81
C HIS A 67 4.25 -1.64 34.96
N HIS A 68 5.49 -1.91 35.36
CA HIS A 68 5.79 -2.71 36.55
C HIS A 68 6.02 -1.78 37.74
N ASP A 69 5.04 -1.73 38.64
CA ASP A 69 5.20 -1.18 39.98
C ASP A 69 5.64 -2.29 40.95
N ILE A 70 6.25 -1.88 42.07
CA ILE A 70 6.73 -2.79 43.12
C ILE A 70 5.64 -3.75 43.65
N PHE A 71 4.36 -3.38 43.49
CA PHE A 71 3.21 -4.13 44.01
C PHE A 71 2.16 -4.54 42.96
N SER A 72 2.26 -4.08 41.71
CA SER A 72 1.28 -4.42 40.68
C SER A 72 1.85 -4.24 39.27
N THR A 73 1.30 -4.98 38.31
CA THR A 73 1.57 -4.77 36.88
C THR A 73 0.33 -4.18 36.25
N THR A 74 0.43 -2.96 35.73
CA THR A 74 -0.66 -2.31 34.99
C THR A 74 -0.32 -2.28 33.50
N LYS A 75 -1.31 -2.54 32.65
CA LYS A 75 -1.16 -2.52 31.19
C LYS A 75 -1.95 -1.34 30.63
N THR A 76 -1.27 -0.43 29.97
CA THR A 76 -1.89 0.69 29.25
C THR A 76 -1.77 0.44 27.76
N THR A 77 -2.89 0.55 27.04
CA THR A 77 -2.94 0.44 25.58
C THR A 77 -2.93 1.84 24.98
N GLU A 78 -1.87 2.21 24.26
CA GLU A 78 -1.78 3.48 23.54
C GLU A 78 -1.98 3.28 22.04
N GLN A 79 -2.80 4.14 21.42
CA GLN A 79 -2.93 4.18 19.97
C GLN A 79 -1.63 4.61 19.32
N CYS A 80 -1.40 4.13 18.09
CA CYS A 80 -0.20 4.46 17.33
C CYS A 80 -0.04 6.00 17.19
N PRO A 81 1.19 6.54 17.39
CA PRO A 81 1.40 7.99 17.40
C PRO A 81 1.02 8.65 16.06
N GLY A 82 1.31 8.02 14.92
CA GLY A 82 0.86 8.48 13.60
C GLY A 82 -0.66 8.49 13.43
N CYS A 83 -1.37 7.51 13.99
CA CYS A 83 -2.83 7.37 13.94
C CYS A 83 -3.50 8.46 14.76
N LYS A 84 -2.94 8.76 15.94
CA LYS A 84 -3.48 9.78 16.85
C LYS A 84 -3.23 11.20 16.33
N LYS A 85 -2.07 11.45 15.72
CA LYS A 85 -1.69 12.77 15.18
C LYS A 85 -2.09 12.96 13.71
N ASN A 86 -2.69 11.95 13.07
CA ASN A 86 -2.97 11.91 11.64
C ASN A 86 -1.74 12.31 10.79
N SER A 87 -0.57 11.83 11.18
CA SER A 87 0.72 12.18 10.56
C SER A 87 1.18 11.04 9.67
N LEU A 88 1.58 11.34 8.43
CA LEU A 88 2.07 10.34 7.48
C LEU A 88 3.40 9.70 7.90
N LYS A 89 4.12 10.36 8.82
CA LYS A 89 5.35 9.91 9.46
C LYS A 89 5.01 9.57 10.91
N GLU A 90 5.75 8.65 11.55
CA GLU A 90 5.53 8.17 12.93
C GLU A 90 4.49 7.04 13.09
N HIS A 91 4.06 6.40 12.00
CA HIS A 91 3.36 5.14 12.10
C HIS A 91 4.33 3.98 12.42
N ASN A 92 3.87 3.04 13.24
CA ASN A 92 4.57 1.80 13.58
C ASN A 92 4.23 0.63 12.63
N GLY A 93 3.37 0.88 11.63
CA GLY A 93 3.04 -0.09 10.59
C GLY A 93 4.09 -0.20 9.48
N ILE A 94 3.82 -1.07 8.51
CA ILE A 94 4.68 -1.28 7.34
C ILE A 94 4.35 -0.22 6.29
N TYR A 95 5.33 0.63 5.98
CA TYR A 95 5.19 1.64 4.93
C TYR A 95 5.11 1.00 3.54
N CYS A 96 4.25 1.57 2.68
CA CYS A 96 4.16 1.20 1.28
C CYS A 96 5.50 1.43 0.56
N LEU A 97 5.84 0.53 -0.36
CA LEU A 97 7.08 0.58 -1.11
C LEU A 97 6.80 1.04 -2.54
N VAL A 98 7.69 1.85 -3.09
CA VAL A 98 7.68 2.26 -4.48
C VAL A 98 8.92 1.68 -5.14
N LYS A 99 8.73 1.08 -6.30
CA LYS A 99 9.82 0.60 -7.13
C LYS A 99 10.05 1.56 -8.28
N ASP A 100 11.27 2.05 -8.41
CA ASP A 100 11.72 2.69 -9.64
C ASP A 100 12.03 1.59 -10.67
N TRP A 101 11.20 1.52 -11.72
CA TRP A 101 11.33 0.51 -12.76
C TRP A 101 12.51 0.75 -13.72
N LYS A 102 13.12 1.94 -13.69
CA LYS A 102 14.32 2.26 -14.48
C LYS A 102 15.61 1.81 -13.77
N THR A 103 15.69 2.08 -12.46
CA THR A 103 16.89 1.79 -11.65
C THR A 103 16.79 0.50 -10.84
N GLY A 104 15.58 -0.06 -10.70
CA GLY A 104 15.29 -1.22 -9.86
C GLY A 104 15.29 -0.91 -8.36
N LYS A 105 15.51 0.35 -7.96
CA LYS A 105 15.58 0.76 -6.56
C LYS A 105 14.19 0.75 -5.93
N ILE A 106 14.10 0.19 -4.72
CA ILE A 106 12.87 0.19 -3.92
C ILE A 106 13.04 1.21 -2.79
N THR A 107 12.12 2.16 -2.67
CA THR A 107 12.08 3.20 -1.62
C THR A 107 10.73 3.19 -0.92
N LYS A 108 10.61 3.83 0.24
CA LYS A 108 9.30 4.00 0.89
C LYS A 108 8.54 5.13 0.20
N PHE A 109 7.23 4.98 0.05
CA PHE A 109 6.38 6.02 -0.55
C PHE A 109 6.43 7.32 0.25
N VAL A 110 6.50 7.24 1.58
CA VAL A 110 6.59 8.39 2.49
C VAL A 110 7.86 9.23 2.31
N ASP A 111 8.94 8.65 1.79
CA ASP A 111 10.20 9.37 1.54
C ASP A 111 10.14 10.15 0.22
N SER A 112 9.15 9.84 -0.63
CA SER A 112 8.89 10.51 -1.91
C SER A 112 7.86 11.64 -1.79
N LEU A 113 7.25 11.82 -0.61
CA LEU A 113 6.28 12.88 -0.25
C LEU A 113 6.97 14.02 0.51
#